data_AF-A0A525J0H3-F1
#
_entry.id   AF-A0A525J0H3-F1
#
_cell.length_a   1.000
_cell.length_b   1.000
_cell.length_c   1.000
_cell.angle_alpha   90.00
_cell.angle_beta   90.00
_cell.angle_gamma   90.00
#
_symmetry.space_group_name_H-M   'P 1'
#
loop_
_entity.id
_entity.type
_entity.pdbx_description
1 polymer ?
#
loop_
_entity_poly.entity_id
_entity_poly.type
_entity_poly.pdbx_seq_one_letter_code
_entity_poly.pdbx_strand_id
1 'polypeptide(L)'
;MSSPSEDAEVLSARWTEGVLLKRDVFSTVERGRFRTADGDVEAVLRRIDQVPWWSYLPARHLFGRERRALALARDLRVGPELLWAGRQALVRGFIDGVALHLAKPFGDAAYFRSAKQALRKLHRAGICHNDLAKEQNWLVGRDGRAYLTDFQLAACFRTRGRLFRIAAYEDLRHLLKHKRSYAADALTPKERKILARKSLVASIWLATGKKVYRAITRGLFNFTDREGGGRRLVNDAPVLIGLIRQNPAVRDAAIVAFADRRTGVGLYAFVEADQTALEVRLRSDLAAAKGPKPPEHIQVVQALPRDASGKPRTEILQLVATNQLDLIEPMMTSAADRAFLKDILESRKNLRDRFNFETADLNSPSS
;
A
#
# COMPACT_ATOMS: atom_id res chain seq x y z
N MET A 1 27.49 9.05 23.86
CA MET A 1 26.74 9.26 22.61
C MET A 1 27.28 8.28 21.60
N SER A 2 26.50 7.27 21.21
CA SER A 2 26.90 6.30 20.18
C SER A 2 27.01 7.02 18.83
N SER A 3 28.10 6.79 18.10
CA SER A 3 28.24 7.28 16.72
C SER A 3 27.02 6.87 15.90
N PRO A 4 26.50 7.72 15.00
CA PRO A 4 25.45 7.31 14.07
C PRO A 4 25.90 6.05 13.35
N SER A 5 25.00 5.08 13.19
CA SER A 5 25.30 3.92 12.33
C SER A 5 25.62 4.42 10.91
N GLU A 6 26.48 3.71 10.15
CA GLU A 6 26.81 4.03 8.74
C GLU A 6 25.55 4.35 7.90
N ASP A 7 24.46 3.62 8.14
CA ASP A 7 23.17 3.86 7.51
C ASP A 7 22.61 5.27 7.80
N ALA A 8 22.72 5.74 9.05
CA ALA A 8 22.19 7.04 9.48
C ALA A 8 22.99 8.21 8.90
N GLU A 9 24.30 8.08 8.74
CA GLU A 9 25.14 9.09 8.09
C GLU A 9 24.79 9.25 6.60
N VAL A 10 24.60 8.13 5.91
CA VAL A 10 24.19 8.18 4.49
C VAL A 10 22.80 8.78 4.34
N LEU A 11 21.86 8.37 5.19
CA LEU A 11 20.49 8.88 5.12
C LEU A 11 20.41 10.37 5.50
N SER A 12 21.12 10.84 6.51
CA SER A 12 21.10 12.27 6.86
C SER A 12 21.65 13.17 5.74
N ALA A 13 22.62 12.67 4.97
CA ALA A 13 23.20 13.41 3.86
C ALA A 13 22.38 13.34 2.55
N ARG A 14 21.64 12.26 2.32
CA ARG A 14 21.05 11.95 1.01
C ARG A 14 19.54 11.75 1.00
N TRP A 15 18.89 11.64 2.15
CA TRP A 15 17.45 11.43 2.25
C TRP A 15 16.74 12.72 2.68
N THR A 16 15.69 13.07 1.95
CA THR A 16 14.74 14.12 2.35
C THR A 16 13.41 13.45 2.67
N GLU A 17 13.00 13.53 3.94
CA GLU A 17 11.76 12.94 4.42
C GLU A 17 10.53 13.55 3.75
N GLY A 18 9.53 12.70 3.46
CA GLY A 18 8.23 13.11 2.94
C GLY A 18 7.10 12.44 3.70
N VAL A 19 6.33 11.61 2.98
CA VAL A 19 5.09 11.00 3.47
C VAL A 19 5.35 9.62 4.07
N LEU A 20 4.80 9.36 5.26
CA LEU A 20 4.81 8.01 5.85
C LEU A 20 3.79 7.13 5.11
N LEU A 21 4.26 6.10 4.42
CA LEU A 21 3.39 5.16 3.70
C LEU A 21 2.93 4.00 4.57
N LYS A 22 3.81 3.49 5.44
CA LYS A 22 3.53 2.31 6.27
C LYS A 22 4.35 2.34 7.55
N ARG A 23 3.74 1.97 8.66
CA ARG A 23 4.45 1.66 9.90
C ARG A 23 3.84 0.42 10.55
N ASP A 24 4.61 -0.65 10.61
CA ASP A 24 4.21 -1.89 11.25
C ASP A 24 5.33 -2.45 12.14
N VAL A 25 5.09 -3.61 12.73
CA VAL A 25 6.05 -4.29 13.61
C VAL A 25 7.28 -4.81 12.88
N PHE A 26 7.34 -4.79 11.54
CA PHE A 26 8.46 -5.29 10.76
C PHE A 26 9.23 -4.20 10.02
N SER A 27 8.64 -3.02 9.80
CA SER A 27 9.34 -1.88 9.20
C SER A 27 8.53 -0.58 9.22
N THR A 28 9.25 0.53 9.06
CA THR A 28 8.73 1.83 8.63
C THR A 28 9.03 2.03 7.14
N VAL A 29 8.07 2.52 6.37
CA VAL A 29 8.20 2.83 4.93
C VAL A 29 7.73 4.24 4.68
N GLU A 30 8.59 5.04 4.03
CA GLU A 30 8.38 6.47 3.78
C GLU A 30 8.66 6.77 2.31
N ARG A 31 7.86 7.66 1.70
CA ARG A 31 8.14 8.28 0.41
C ARG A 31 8.86 9.60 0.66
N GLY A 32 9.87 9.89 -0.14
CA GLY A 32 10.68 11.10 -0.03
C GLY A 32 11.53 11.29 -1.27
N ARG A 33 12.58 12.12 -1.14
CA ARG A 33 13.58 12.29 -2.19
C ARG A 33 14.90 11.69 -1.75
N PHE A 34 15.61 11.08 -2.70
CA PHE A 34 16.95 10.54 -2.47
C PHE A 34 17.94 11.16 -3.45
N ARG A 35 19.02 11.72 -2.92
CA ARG A 35 20.11 12.28 -3.71
C ARG A 35 20.96 11.18 -4.32
N THR A 36 20.96 11.09 -5.64
CA THR A 36 21.84 10.22 -6.42
C THR A 36 23.00 11.03 -7.02
N ALA A 37 23.92 10.37 -7.72
CA ALA A 37 24.97 11.06 -8.46
C ALA A 37 24.41 11.94 -9.60
N ASP A 38 23.26 11.54 -10.16
CA ASP A 38 22.61 12.19 -11.30
C ASP A 38 21.55 13.23 -10.87
N GLY A 39 21.41 13.47 -9.57
CA GLY A 39 20.43 14.39 -9.00
C GLY A 39 19.47 13.73 -8.00
N ASP A 40 18.53 14.53 -7.49
CA ASP A 40 17.52 14.07 -6.54
C ASP A 40 16.38 13.35 -7.28
N VAL A 41 16.04 12.13 -6.82
CA VAL A 41 14.96 11.31 -7.40
C VAL A 41 13.89 11.00 -6.35
N GLU A 42 12.66 10.79 -6.81
CA GLU A 42 11.61 10.26 -5.93
C GLU A 42 11.94 8.83 -5.52
N ALA A 43 11.82 8.56 -4.22
CA ALA A 43 12.27 7.33 -3.64
C ALA A 43 11.41 6.90 -2.44
N VAL A 44 11.53 5.62 -2.11
CA VAL A 44 10.88 4.99 -0.97
C VAL A 44 11.96 4.44 -0.05
N LEU A 45 12.02 4.96 1.17
CA LEU A 45 12.90 4.48 2.22
C LEU A 45 12.16 3.42 3.04
N ARG A 46 12.82 2.28 3.26
CA ARG A 46 12.38 1.28 4.22
C ARG A 46 13.41 1.15 5.34
N ARG A 47 12.93 1.18 6.58
CA ARG A 47 13.74 1.13 7.80
C ARG A 47 13.28 0.01 8.72
N ILE A 48 14.24 -0.67 9.35
CA ILE A 48 13.99 -1.67 10.39
C ILE A 48 14.65 -1.30 11.73
N ASP A 49 15.30 -0.16 11.84
CA ASP A 49 15.96 0.32 13.07
C ASP A 49 14.97 0.86 14.12
N GLN A 50 13.72 1.11 13.72
CA GLN A 50 12.64 1.60 14.59
C GLN A 50 11.62 0.54 15.00
N VAL A 51 11.89 -0.74 14.69
CA VAL A 51 10.96 -1.84 15.00
C VAL A 51 11.09 -2.28 16.46
N PRO A 52 10.05 -2.85 17.07
CA PRO A 52 10.14 -3.41 18.41
C PRO A 52 11.23 -4.49 18.51
N TRP A 53 12.00 -4.51 19.60
CA TRP A 53 13.14 -5.44 19.79
C TRP A 53 12.77 -6.91 19.54
N TRP A 54 11.58 -7.35 19.96
CA TRP A 54 11.10 -8.73 19.81
C TRP A 54 10.84 -9.12 18.34
N SER A 55 10.64 -8.14 17.46
CA SER A 55 10.38 -8.32 16.02
C SER A 55 11.63 -8.15 15.15
N TYR A 56 12.74 -7.72 15.74
CA TYR A 56 13.92 -7.30 14.98
C TYR A 56 14.55 -8.44 14.17
N LEU A 57 14.67 -9.64 14.72
CA LEU A 57 15.23 -10.80 14.00
C LEU A 57 14.40 -11.19 12.76
N PRO A 58 13.06 -11.38 12.84
CA PRO A 58 12.26 -11.63 11.65
C PRO A 58 12.25 -10.43 10.69
N ALA A 59 12.21 -9.19 11.19
CA ALA A 59 12.30 -7.99 10.35
C ALA A 59 13.62 -7.97 9.55
N ARG A 60 14.75 -8.25 10.19
CA ARG A 60 16.08 -8.34 9.57
C ARG A 60 16.17 -9.46 8.53
N HIS A 61 15.53 -10.61 8.78
CA HIS A 61 15.46 -11.67 7.80
C HIS A 61 14.69 -11.25 6.53
N LEU A 62 13.47 -10.68 6.70
CA LEU A 62 12.65 -10.19 5.59
C LEU A 62 13.33 -9.06 4.82
N PHE A 63 13.99 -8.15 5.53
CA PHE A 63 14.79 -7.08 4.95
C PHE A 63 15.95 -7.64 4.10
N GLY A 64 16.68 -8.63 4.60
CA GLY A 64 17.76 -9.28 3.85
C GLY A 64 17.29 -9.98 2.57
N ARG A 65 16.08 -10.56 2.59
CA ARG A 65 15.45 -11.17 1.41
C ARG A 65 15.08 -10.11 0.37
N GLU A 66 14.41 -9.04 0.78
CA GLU A 66 14.04 -7.94 -0.11
C GLU A 66 15.29 -7.33 -0.76
N ARG A 67 16.31 -6.99 0.04
CA ARG A 67 17.58 -6.44 -0.46
C ARG A 67 18.19 -7.33 -1.55
N ARG A 68 18.24 -8.64 -1.32
CA ARG A 68 18.77 -9.61 -2.29
C ARG A 68 17.92 -9.69 -3.55
N ALA A 69 16.60 -9.72 -3.41
CA ALA A 69 15.68 -9.81 -4.54
C ALA A 69 15.73 -8.55 -5.41
N LEU A 70 15.73 -7.36 -4.80
CA LEU A 70 15.85 -6.08 -5.50
C LEU A 70 17.21 -5.95 -6.21
N ALA A 71 18.31 -6.38 -5.57
CA ALA A 71 19.62 -6.39 -6.20
C ALA A 71 19.66 -7.27 -7.47
N LEU A 72 19.03 -8.46 -7.43
CA LEU A 72 18.93 -9.34 -8.60
C LEU A 72 17.92 -8.84 -9.65
N ALA A 73 16.94 -8.04 -9.24
CA ALA A 73 15.89 -7.52 -10.11
C ALA A 73 16.22 -6.17 -10.77
N ARG A 74 17.34 -5.53 -10.39
CA ARG A 74 17.73 -4.18 -10.78
C ARG A 74 17.50 -3.88 -12.27
N ASP A 75 18.02 -4.73 -13.15
CA ASP A 75 18.00 -4.47 -14.60
C ASP A 75 16.73 -4.98 -15.31
N LEU A 76 15.82 -5.62 -14.57
CA LEU A 76 14.63 -6.25 -15.17
C LEU A 76 13.54 -5.22 -15.54
N ARG A 77 13.57 -4.05 -14.89
CA ARG A 77 12.54 -2.99 -14.99
C ARG A 77 11.13 -3.54 -14.78
N VAL A 78 10.94 -4.33 -13.72
CA VAL A 78 9.67 -4.99 -13.34
C VAL A 78 9.17 -4.56 -11.97
N GLY A 79 9.92 -3.74 -11.28
CA GLY A 79 9.71 -3.31 -9.90
C GLY A 79 10.66 -2.16 -9.57
N PRO A 80 10.71 -1.72 -8.30
CA PRO A 80 11.46 -0.54 -7.93
C PRO A 80 12.96 -0.83 -8.02
N GLU A 81 13.73 0.12 -8.55
CA GLU A 81 15.19 0.01 -8.58
C GLU A 81 15.75 0.13 -7.17
N LEU A 82 16.76 -0.68 -6.82
CA LEU A 82 17.49 -0.52 -5.57
C LEU A 82 18.50 0.62 -5.71
N LEU A 83 18.19 1.79 -5.15
CA LEU A 83 19.03 2.98 -5.22
C LEU A 83 20.16 2.93 -4.19
N TRP A 84 19.87 2.40 -3.00
CA TRP A 84 20.86 2.21 -1.94
C TRP A 84 20.40 1.14 -0.95
N ALA A 85 21.35 0.45 -0.32
CA ALA A 85 21.06 -0.51 0.73
C ALA A 85 22.16 -0.54 1.79
N GLY A 86 21.77 -0.26 3.03
CA GLY A 86 22.57 -0.43 4.24
C GLY A 86 22.26 -1.74 4.99
N ARG A 87 22.55 -1.74 6.29
CA ARG A 87 22.35 -2.90 7.18
C ARG A 87 20.92 -3.00 7.74
N GLN A 88 20.26 -1.86 7.93
CA GLN A 88 18.94 -1.70 8.56
C GLN A 88 18.03 -0.75 7.77
N ALA A 89 18.52 -0.14 6.70
CA ALA A 89 17.72 0.68 5.81
C ALA A 89 18.04 0.39 4.33
N LEU A 90 17.03 0.50 3.47
CA LEU A 90 17.21 0.48 2.02
C LEU A 90 16.36 1.56 1.38
N VAL A 91 16.86 2.11 0.28
CA VAL A 91 16.17 3.10 -0.54
C VAL A 91 15.96 2.51 -1.91
N ARG A 92 14.71 2.57 -2.37
CA ARG A 92 14.29 2.08 -3.68
C ARG A 92 13.61 3.19 -4.47
N GLY A 93 13.69 3.15 -5.79
CA GLY A 93 13.02 4.12 -6.65
C GLY A 93 11.51 4.10 -6.43
N PHE A 94 10.89 5.27 -6.44
CA PHE A 94 9.44 5.37 -6.43
C PHE A 94 8.90 4.90 -7.79
N ILE A 95 7.87 4.07 -7.76
CA ILE A 95 7.13 3.71 -8.97
C ILE A 95 5.86 4.55 -8.99
N ASP A 96 5.75 5.38 -10.01
CA ASP A 96 4.55 6.14 -10.31
C ASP A 96 3.46 5.21 -10.86
N GLY A 97 2.75 4.56 -9.93
CA GLY A 97 1.73 3.59 -10.24
C GLY A 97 0.76 3.37 -9.08
N VAL A 98 -0.47 3.04 -9.45
CA VAL A 98 -1.58 2.82 -8.51
C VAL A 98 -1.72 1.33 -8.22
N ALA A 99 -1.89 0.96 -6.95
CA ALA A 99 -2.07 -0.44 -6.57
C ALA A 99 -3.31 -1.07 -7.24
N LEU A 100 -3.22 -2.34 -7.62
CA LEU A 100 -4.23 -3.01 -8.46
C LEU A 100 -5.65 -2.96 -7.87
N HIS A 101 -5.78 -3.14 -6.55
CA HIS A 101 -7.08 -3.06 -5.86
C HIS A 101 -7.72 -1.66 -5.87
N LEU A 102 -6.93 -0.61 -6.07
CA LEU A 102 -7.40 0.77 -6.23
C LEU A 102 -7.67 1.08 -7.71
N ALA A 103 -6.72 0.72 -8.57
CA ALA A 103 -6.80 0.99 -10.01
C ALA A 103 -7.94 0.22 -10.69
N LYS A 104 -8.25 -0.99 -10.22
CA LYS A 104 -9.33 -1.88 -10.72
C LYS A 104 -9.44 -1.86 -12.26
N PRO A 105 -8.39 -2.27 -13.01
CA PRO A 105 -8.31 -2.11 -14.46
C PRO A 105 -9.20 -3.13 -15.20
N PHE A 106 -10.52 -2.92 -15.12
CA PHE A 106 -11.51 -3.81 -15.72
C PHE A 106 -11.36 -3.84 -17.25
N GLY A 107 -11.33 -5.04 -17.82
CA GLY A 107 -11.19 -5.25 -19.26
C GLY A 107 -9.80 -5.02 -19.84
N ASP A 108 -8.81 -4.57 -19.03
CA ASP A 108 -7.47 -4.26 -19.54
C ASP A 108 -6.62 -5.52 -19.76
N ALA A 109 -6.78 -6.12 -20.94
CA ALA A 109 -5.98 -7.26 -21.36
C ALA A 109 -4.49 -6.90 -21.54
N ALA A 110 -4.14 -5.65 -21.84
CA ALA A 110 -2.76 -5.22 -22.06
C ALA A 110 -1.97 -5.19 -20.74
N TYR A 111 -2.57 -4.67 -19.68
CA TYR A 111 -2.03 -4.71 -18.33
C TYR A 111 -1.69 -6.15 -17.93
N PHE A 112 -2.63 -7.09 -18.04
CA PHE A 112 -2.37 -8.50 -17.65
C PHE A 112 -1.35 -9.21 -18.54
N ARG A 113 -1.19 -8.79 -19.82
CA ARG A 113 -0.07 -9.27 -20.65
C ARG A 113 1.26 -8.76 -20.10
N SER A 114 1.36 -7.48 -19.74
CA SER A 114 2.57 -6.90 -19.15
C SER A 114 2.90 -7.54 -17.79
N ALA A 115 1.90 -7.79 -16.94
CA ALA A 115 2.06 -8.47 -15.64
C ALA A 115 2.67 -9.87 -15.79
N LYS A 116 2.18 -10.63 -16.79
CA LYS A 116 2.73 -11.95 -17.11
C LYS A 116 4.16 -11.87 -17.64
N GLN A 117 4.50 -10.84 -18.42
CA GLN A 117 5.88 -10.62 -18.89
C GLN A 117 6.82 -10.26 -17.74
N ALA A 118 6.40 -9.35 -16.84
CA ALA A 118 7.13 -8.99 -15.64
C ALA A 118 7.43 -10.22 -14.77
N LEU A 119 6.41 -11.06 -14.55
CA LEU A 119 6.57 -12.28 -13.77
C LEU A 119 7.54 -13.28 -14.43
N ARG A 120 7.48 -13.41 -15.76
CA ARG A 120 8.44 -14.26 -16.51
C ARG A 120 9.87 -13.74 -16.41
N LYS A 121 10.09 -12.43 -16.41
CA LYS A 121 11.41 -11.83 -16.21
C LYS A 121 11.95 -12.15 -14.80
N LEU A 122 11.14 -11.98 -13.75
CA LEU A 122 11.53 -12.36 -12.37
C LEU A 122 11.88 -13.84 -12.25
N HIS A 123 10.99 -14.72 -12.72
CA HIS A 123 11.22 -16.17 -12.69
C HIS A 123 12.48 -16.55 -13.49
N ARG A 124 12.77 -15.85 -14.59
CA ARG A 124 14.00 -16.07 -15.34
C ARG A 124 15.25 -15.72 -14.54
N ALA A 125 15.22 -14.65 -13.76
CA ALA A 125 16.27 -14.27 -12.82
C ALA A 125 16.35 -15.16 -11.56
N GLY A 126 15.51 -16.20 -11.45
CA GLY A 126 15.49 -17.10 -10.30
C GLY A 126 14.74 -16.52 -9.09
N ILE A 127 13.96 -15.46 -9.26
CA ILE A 127 13.23 -14.79 -8.19
C ILE A 127 11.77 -15.22 -8.23
N CYS A 128 11.25 -15.78 -7.13
CA CYS A 128 9.82 -15.98 -6.91
C CYS A 128 9.34 -15.01 -5.84
N HIS A 129 8.24 -14.31 -6.06
CA HIS A 129 7.78 -13.24 -5.18
C HIS A 129 7.04 -13.75 -3.95
N ASN A 130 6.28 -14.85 -4.08
CA ASN A 130 5.55 -15.56 -3.02
C ASN A 130 4.42 -14.78 -2.31
N ASP A 131 4.17 -13.51 -2.67
CA ASP A 131 3.13 -12.68 -2.06
C ASP A 131 2.24 -11.99 -3.10
N LEU A 132 2.17 -12.52 -4.32
CA LEU A 132 1.36 -11.96 -5.41
C LEU A 132 -0.15 -12.19 -5.23
N ALA A 133 -0.54 -12.87 -4.17
CA ALA A 133 -1.94 -13.03 -3.77
C ALA A 133 -2.56 -11.69 -3.36
N LYS A 134 -1.75 -10.77 -2.82
CA LYS A 134 -2.19 -9.43 -2.45
C LYS A 134 -2.17 -8.55 -3.69
N GLU A 135 -3.31 -7.93 -3.97
CA GLU A 135 -3.44 -6.99 -5.09
C GLU A 135 -2.56 -5.74 -4.89
N GLN A 136 -2.25 -5.39 -3.64
CA GLN A 136 -1.34 -4.29 -3.29
C GLN A 136 0.08 -4.44 -3.85
N ASN A 137 0.53 -5.67 -4.06
CA ASN A 137 1.87 -5.94 -4.57
C ASN A 137 1.97 -5.79 -6.10
N TRP A 138 0.84 -5.51 -6.76
CA TRP A 138 0.76 -5.18 -8.17
C TRP A 138 0.43 -3.69 -8.33
N LEU A 139 1.26 -2.96 -9.07
CA LEU A 139 1.02 -1.57 -9.43
C LEU A 139 0.68 -1.47 -10.92
N VAL A 140 -0.32 -0.67 -11.24
CA VAL A 140 -0.62 -0.17 -12.58
C VAL A 140 0.15 1.13 -12.76
N GLY A 141 1.24 1.10 -13.51
CA GLY A 141 2.03 2.29 -13.82
C GLY A 141 1.26 3.27 -14.70
N ARG A 142 1.69 4.54 -14.72
CA ARG A 142 1.12 5.56 -15.63
C ARG A 142 1.22 5.17 -17.11
N ASP A 143 2.19 4.34 -17.47
CA ASP A 143 2.36 3.77 -18.82
C ASP A 143 1.42 2.58 -19.12
N GLY A 144 0.49 2.27 -18.20
CA GLY A 144 -0.43 1.13 -18.28
C GLY A 144 0.22 -0.23 -18.03
N ARG A 145 1.50 -0.29 -17.65
CA ARG A 145 2.21 -1.54 -17.41
C ARG A 145 2.15 -1.96 -15.96
N ALA A 146 2.35 -3.25 -15.75
CA ALA A 146 2.38 -3.86 -14.43
C ALA A 146 3.78 -3.84 -13.83
N TYR A 147 3.85 -3.34 -12.60
CA TYR A 147 5.04 -3.37 -11.76
C TYR A 147 4.77 -4.13 -10.46
N LEU A 148 5.83 -4.71 -9.90
CA LEU A 148 5.78 -5.46 -8.65
C LEU A 148 6.43 -4.67 -7.53
N THR A 149 5.83 -4.72 -6.35
CA THR A 149 6.35 -4.08 -5.13
C THR A 149 6.31 -5.06 -3.96
N ASP A 150 7.01 -4.71 -2.88
CA ASP A 150 7.14 -5.50 -1.66
C ASP A 150 7.78 -6.89 -1.84
N PHE A 151 9.12 -6.92 -1.96
CA PHE A 151 9.88 -8.16 -2.14
C PHE A 151 10.26 -8.85 -0.82
N GLN A 152 9.61 -8.52 0.30
CA GLN A 152 9.95 -9.06 1.63
C GLN A 152 9.89 -10.59 1.70
N LEU A 153 8.88 -11.18 1.05
CA LEU A 153 8.69 -12.62 1.01
C LEU A 153 9.36 -13.29 -0.21
N ALA A 154 10.02 -12.50 -1.07
CA ALA A 154 10.65 -13.01 -2.27
C ALA A 154 11.76 -14.02 -1.96
N ALA A 155 11.77 -15.14 -2.69
CA ALA A 155 12.78 -16.19 -2.61
C ALA A 155 13.66 -16.14 -3.86
N CYS A 156 14.99 -16.13 -3.65
CA CYS A 156 15.98 -16.17 -4.73
C CYS A 156 16.59 -17.56 -4.82
N PHE A 157 16.41 -18.24 -5.94
CA PHE A 157 16.90 -19.59 -6.19
C PHE A 157 18.09 -19.57 -7.14
N ARG A 158 19.13 -20.35 -6.83
CA ARG A 158 20.28 -20.55 -7.74
C ARG A 158 19.93 -21.45 -8.93
N THR A 159 19.06 -22.43 -8.72
CA THR A 159 18.64 -23.40 -9.74
C THR A 159 17.12 -23.48 -9.81
N ARG A 160 16.59 -23.82 -11.00
CA ARG A 160 15.14 -23.95 -11.22
C ARG A 160 14.61 -25.34 -10.82
N GLY A 161 14.98 -25.76 -9.61
CA GLY A 161 14.60 -27.05 -9.02
C GLY A 161 13.09 -27.17 -8.73
N ARG A 162 12.70 -28.25 -8.04
CA ARG A 162 11.28 -28.52 -7.74
C ARG A 162 10.62 -27.40 -6.94
N LEU A 163 11.29 -26.88 -5.90
CA LEU A 163 10.77 -25.80 -5.06
C LEU A 163 10.55 -24.50 -5.84
N PHE A 164 11.52 -24.11 -6.68
CA PHE A 164 11.38 -22.96 -7.57
C PHE A 164 10.15 -23.12 -8.47
N ARG A 165 9.98 -24.29 -9.11
CA ARG A 165 8.84 -24.55 -10.00
C ARG A 165 7.50 -24.46 -9.30
N ILE A 166 7.42 -24.89 -8.04
CA ILE A 166 6.22 -24.77 -7.21
C ILE A 166 5.94 -23.29 -6.88
N ALA A 167 6.93 -22.56 -6.38
CA ALA A 167 6.79 -21.15 -6.02
C ALA A 167 6.41 -20.29 -7.24
N ALA A 168 7.08 -20.49 -8.38
CA ALA A 168 6.78 -19.80 -9.63
C ALA A 168 5.37 -20.14 -10.16
N TYR A 169 4.91 -21.38 -9.97
CA TYR A 169 3.55 -21.78 -10.32
C TYR A 169 2.50 -21.08 -9.46
N GLU A 170 2.72 -20.97 -8.15
CA GLU A 170 1.79 -20.25 -7.26
C GLU A 170 1.75 -18.75 -7.58
N ASP A 171 2.90 -18.11 -7.80
CA ASP A 171 2.97 -16.72 -8.27
C ASP A 171 2.10 -16.49 -9.53
N LEU A 172 2.27 -17.36 -10.54
CA LEU A 172 1.48 -17.30 -11.78
C LEU A 172 0.00 -17.50 -11.50
N ARG A 173 -0.35 -18.49 -10.66
CA ARG A 173 -1.73 -18.78 -10.31
C ARG A 173 -2.39 -17.60 -9.60
N HIS A 174 -1.65 -16.88 -8.74
CA HIS A 174 -2.15 -15.68 -8.08
C HIS A 174 -2.40 -14.54 -9.07
N LEU A 175 -1.47 -14.28 -10.00
CA LEU A 175 -1.71 -13.34 -11.10
C LEU A 175 -2.98 -13.70 -11.90
N LEU A 176 -3.19 -14.99 -12.22
CA LEU A 176 -4.36 -15.42 -12.98
C LEU A 176 -5.67 -15.25 -12.20
N LYS A 177 -5.65 -15.31 -10.86
CA LYS A 177 -6.84 -15.01 -10.06
C LYS A 177 -7.24 -13.55 -10.20
N HIS A 178 -6.27 -12.64 -10.18
CA HIS A 178 -6.51 -11.22 -10.40
C HIS A 178 -7.02 -10.96 -11.81
N LYS A 179 -6.39 -11.59 -12.82
CA LYS A 179 -6.86 -11.53 -14.20
C LYS A 179 -8.31 -12.00 -14.35
N ARG A 180 -8.70 -13.06 -13.64
CA ARG A 180 -10.09 -13.52 -13.62
C ARG A 180 -11.05 -12.48 -13.03
N SER A 181 -10.64 -11.78 -11.97
CA SER A 181 -11.49 -10.76 -11.33
C SER A 181 -11.72 -9.54 -12.21
N TYR A 182 -10.68 -9.07 -12.91
CA TYR A 182 -10.73 -7.81 -13.66
C TYR A 182 -10.90 -7.98 -15.17
N ALA A 183 -10.46 -9.09 -15.76
CA ALA A 183 -10.45 -9.33 -17.21
C ALA A 183 -10.73 -10.80 -17.53
N ALA A 184 -11.87 -11.32 -17.06
CA ALA A 184 -12.26 -12.72 -17.22
C ALA A 184 -12.28 -13.17 -18.69
N ASP A 185 -12.78 -12.32 -19.58
CA ASP A 185 -12.91 -12.62 -21.02
C ASP A 185 -11.55 -12.75 -21.71
N ALA A 186 -10.51 -12.09 -21.17
CA ALA A 186 -9.16 -12.18 -21.68
C ALA A 186 -8.42 -13.47 -21.26
N LEU A 187 -9.04 -14.35 -20.45
CA LEU A 187 -8.41 -15.60 -20.02
C LEU A 187 -8.33 -16.64 -21.15
N THR A 188 -7.12 -17.15 -21.38
CA THR A 188 -6.91 -18.24 -22.34
C THR A 188 -7.39 -19.59 -21.80
N PRO A 189 -7.67 -20.59 -22.66
CA PRO A 189 -8.05 -21.94 -22.19
C PRO A 189 -7.02 -22.59 -21.25
N LYS A 190 -5.72 -22.37 -21.49
CA LYS A 190 -4.64 -22.86 -20.62
C LYS A 190 -4.68 -22.19 -19.24
N GLU A 191 -4.95 -20.89 -19.19
CA GLU A 191 -5.06 -20.14 -17.92
C GLU A 191 -6.28 -20.59 -17.11
N ARG A 192 -7.41 -20.84 -17.78
CA ARG A 192 -8.60 -21.43 -17.13
C ARG A 192 -8.29 -22.81 -16.53
N LYS A 193 -7.53 -23.66 -17.24
CA LYS A 193 -7.07 -24.96 -16.73
C LYS A 193 -6.17 -24.84 -15.50
N ILE A 194 -5.28 -23.84 -15.44
CA ILE A 194 -4.44 -23.56 -14.27
C ILE A 194 -5.30 -23.14 -13.07
N LEU A 195 -6.30 -22.28 -13.30
CA LEU A 195 -7.21 -21.81 -12.25
C LEU A 195 -8.11 -22.93 -11.69
N ALA A 196 -8.56 -23.85 -12.55
CA ALA A 196 -9.38 -25.00 -12.16
C ALA A 196 -8.62 -25.99 -11.27
N ARG A 197 -7.30 -26.06 -11.38
CA ARG A 197 -6.47 -26.93 -10.53
C ARG A 197 -6.40 -26.34 -9.11
N LYS A 198 -6.94 -27.07 -8.13
CA LYS A 198 -6.67 -26.80 -6.71
C LYS A 198 -5.20 -27.07 -6.44
N SER A 199 -4.46 -26.04 -6.01
CA SER A 199 -3.06 -26.19 -5.65
C SER A 199 -2.94 -27.13 -4.43
N LEU A 200 -2.15 -28.20 -4.55
CA LEU A 200 -1.83 -29.07 -3.43
C LEU A 200 -1.15 -28.29 -2.30
N VAL A 201 -0.37 -27.25 -2.61
CA VAL A 201 0.23 -26.35 -1.62
C VAL A 201 -0.83 -25.51 -0.92
N ALA A 202 -1.81 -24.98 -1.66
CA ALA A 202 -2.95 -24.28 -1.06
C ALA A 202 -3.81 -25.24 -0.20
N SER A 203 -4.00 -26.49 -0.64
CA SER A 203 -4.72 -27.52 0.12
C SER A 203 -3.97 -27.94 1.39
N ILE A 204 -2.64 -28.11 1.32
CA ILE A 204 -1.79 -28.42 2.48
C ILE A 204 -1.73 -27.20 3.42
N TRP A 205 -1.57 -25.97 2.92
CA TRP A 205 -1.63 -24.74 3.70
C TRP A 205 -3.00 -24.56 4.38
N LEU A 206 -4.10 -24.85 3.69
CA LEU A 206 -5.44 -24.85 4.29
C LEU A 206 -5.57 -25.90 5.41
N ALA A 207 -4.92 -27.06 5.27
CA ALA A 207 -4.97 -28.16 6.24
C ALA A 207 -4.04 -27.96 7.46
N THR A 208 -2.84 -27.40 7.26
CA THR A 208 -1.77 -27.31 8.27
C THR A 208 -1.43 -25.86 8.63
N GLY A 209 -1.06 -25.05 7.63
CA GLY A 209 -0.70 -23.65 7.80
C GLY A 209 -1.80 -22.80 8.43
N LYS A 210 -3.08 -23.05 8.10
CA LYS A 210 -4.22 -22.32 8.67
C LYS A 210 -4.39 -22.54 10.18
N LYS A 211 -4.01 -23.72 10.69
CA LYS A 211 -4.09 -24.04 12.14
C LYS A 211 -2.93 -23.38 12.89
N VAL A 212 -1.71 -23.45 12.36
CA VAL A 212 -0.53 -22.79 12.93
C VAL A 212 -0.67 -21.27 12.86
N TYR A 213 -1.11 -20.73 11.72
CA TYR A 213 -1.44 -19.32 11.55
C TYR A 213 -2.50 -18.89 12.56
N ARG A 214 -3.64 -19.61 12.68
CA ARG A 214 -4.67 -19.32 13.69
C ARG A 214 -4.17 -19.38 15.13
N ALA A 215 -3.27 -20.29 15.46
CA ALA A 215 -2.69 -20.42 16.80
C ALA A 215 -1.75 -19.25 17.12
N ILE A 216 -0.87 -18.88 16.19
CA ILE A 216 0.02 -17.72 16.31
C ILE A 216 -0.78 -16.41 16.31
N THR A 217 -1.81 -16.29 15.47
CA THR A 217 -2.66 -15.10 15.41
C THR A 217 -3.61 -14.98 16.60
N ARG A 218 -4.02 -16.08 17.25
CA ARG A 218 -4.81 -16.02 18.49
C ARG A 218 -3.98 -15.72 19.73
N GLY A 219 -2.67 -16.02 19.73
CA GLY A 219 -1.77 -15.79 20.86
C GLY A 219 -0.94 -14.50 20.79
N LEU A 220 -0.57 -14.02 19.60
CA LEU A 220 0.29 -12.84 19.43
C LEU A 220 -0.17 -11.79 18.41
N PHE A 221 -0.99 -12.14 17.40
CA PHE A 221 -1.36 -11.21 16.32
C PHE A 221 -2.77 -11.45 15.81
N ASN A 222 -3.81 -10.88 16.44
CA ASN A 222 -5.19 -11.03 15.98
C ASN A 222 -5.42 -10.19 14.70
N PHE A 223 -4.87 -10.67 13.58
CA PHE A 223 -4.80 -9.98 12.29
C PHE A 223 -5.74 -10.65 11.28
N THR A 224 -6.85 -9.99 10.99
CA THR A 224 -7.69 -10.26 9.82
C THR A 224 -7.77 -9.00 9.00
N ASP A 225 -6.76 -8.77 8.17
CA ASP A 225 -6.85 -7.73 7.16
C ASP A 225 -6.14 -8.18 5.88
N ARG A 226 -6.82 -8.00 4.75
CA ARG A 226 -6.27 -8.22 3.41
C ARG A 226 -5.80 -6.92 2.76
N GLU A 227 -6.15 -5.78 3.34
CA GLU A 227 -6.02 -4.44 2.76
C GLU A 227 -5.08 -3.51 3.57
N GLY A 228 -4.49 -3.98 4.66
CA GLY A 228 -3.44 -3.25 5.40
C GLY A 228 -3.92 -2.07 6.27
N GLY A 229 -5.23 -1.81 6.34
CA GLY A 229 -5.87 -0.84 7.24
C GLY A 229 -5.97 -1.23 8.72
N GLY A 230 -5.51 -2.42 9.10
CA GLY A 230 -5.29 -2.83 10.49
C GLY A 230 -6.57 -3.12 11.31
N ARG A 231 -6.38 -3.51 12.57
CA ARG A 231 -7.47 -3.92 13.49
C ARG A 231 -8.56 -2.84 13.64
N ARG A 232 -8.18 -1.57 13.58
CA ARG A 232 -9.09 -0.44 13.73
C ARG A 232 -10.06 -0.33 12.55
N LEU A 233 -9.61 -0.53 11.31
CA LEU A 233 -10.50 -0.48 10.16
C LEU A 233 -11.56 -1.59 10.20
N VAL A 234 -11.16 -2.79 10.63
CA VAL A 234 -12.04 -3.96 10.58
C VAL A 234 -13.02 -3.99 11.77
N ASN A 235 -12.57 -3.62 12.96
CA ASN A 235 -13.37 -3.75 14.18
C ASN A 235 -14.00 -2.42 14.61
N ASP A 236 -13.25 -1.32 14.54
CA ASP A 236 -13.69 -0.05 15.10
C ASP A 236 -14.52 0.74 14.08
N ALA A 237 -14.12 0.74 12.80
CA ALA A 237 -14.77 1.56 11.78
C ALA A 237 -16.28 1.27 11.61
N PRO A 238 -16.78 0.02 11.59
CA PRO A 238 -18.22 -0.23 11.49
C PRO A 238 -19.01 0.35 12.67
N VAL A 239 -18.46 0.25 13.88
CA VAL A 239 -19.07 0.81 15.10
C VAL A 239 -19.07 2.34 15.03
N LEU A 240 -17.94 2.93 14.64
CA LEU A 240 -17.80 4.39 14.51
C LEU A 240 -18.73 4.95 13.42
N ILE A 241 -18.86 4.28 12.26
CA ILE A 241 -19.83 4.66 11.23
C ILE A 241 -21.26 4.62 11.78
N GLY A 242 -21.60 3.56 12.54
CA GLY A 242 -22.89 3.46 13.20
C GLY A 242 -23.18 4.63 14.13
N LEU A 243 -22.21 5.03 14.96
CA LEU A 243 -22.32 6.18 15.86
C LEU A 243 -22.42 7.51 15.09
N ILE A 244 -21.60 7.72 14.07
CA ILE A 244 -21.62 8.93 13.24
C ILE A 244 -23.01 9.12 12.60
N ARG A 245 -23.60 8.04 12.10
CA ARG A 245 -24.92 8.04 11.46
C ARG A 245 -26.10 8.23 12.42
N GLN A 246 -25.89 8.20 13.74
CA GLN A 246 -26.95 8.56 14.70
C GLN A 246 -27.25 10.06 14.68
N ASN A 247 -26.32 10.89 14.20
CA ASN A 247 -26.56 12.31 14.06
C ASN A 247 -27.41 12.57 12.80
N PRO A 248 -28.61 13.19 12.93
CA PRO A 248 -29.56 13.34 11.81
C PRO A 248 -29.07 14.28 10.71
N ALA A 249 -28.04 15.10 10.97
CA ALA A 249 -27.41 15.95 9.97
C ALA A 249 -26.45 15.18 9.05
N VAL A 250 -26.12 13.92 9.37
CA VAL A 250 -25.23 13.08 8.56
C VAL A 250 -26.06 12.27 7.57
N ARG A 251 -25.81 12.47 6.27
CA ARG A 251 -26.42 11.66 5.21
C ARG A 251 -25.73 10.31 5.03
N ASP A 252 -24.41 10.31 5.05
CA ASP A 252 -23.59 9.11 4.88
C ASP A 252 -22.20 9.30 5.50
N ALA A 253 -21.45 8.22 5.68
CA ALA A 253 -20.07 8.27 6.17
C ALA A 253 -19.25 7.10 5.61
N ALA A 254 -17.99 7.39 5.30
CA ALA A 254 -16.99 6.39 4.93
C ALA A 254 -15.75 6.56 5.80
N ILE A 255 -15.21 5.45 6.33
CA ILE A 255 -13.97 5.44 7.10
C ILE A 255 -12.93 4.61 6.36
N VAL A 256 -11.74 5.18 6.22
CA VAL A 256 -10.56 4.52 5.66
C VAL A 256 -9.42 4.57 6.68
N ALA A 257 -8.43 3.69 6.54
CA ALA A 257 -7.27 3.67 7.42
C ALA A 257 -6.06 4.31 6.74
N PHE A 258 -5.13 4.84 7.52
CA PHE A 258 -3.87 5.38 7.00
C PHE A 258 -2.73 5.11 7.97
N ALA A 259 -1.49 5.22 7.50
CA ALA A 259 -0.32 5.09 8.37
C ALA A 259 -0.19 6.34 9.24
N ASP A 260 -0.27 6.17 10.56
CA ASP A 260 -0.17 7.27 11.52
C ASP A 260 1.15 7.20 12.29
N ARG A 261 1.85 8.34 12.40
CA ARG A 261 3.17 8.40 13.05
C ARG A 261 3.10 8.05 14.54
N ARG A 262 1.96 8.29 15.22
CA ARG A 262 1.82 8.10 16.67
C ARG A 262 1.30 6.71 17.04
N THR A 263 0.31 6.23 16.30
CA THR A 263 -0.46 5.01 16.62
C THR A 263 -0.17 3.84 15.68
N GLY A 264 0.63 4.06 14.62
CA GLY A 264 0.90 3.09 13.56
C GLY A 264 -0.21 3.05 12.51
N VAL A 265 -1.46 2.87 12.94
CA VAL A 265 -2.64 2.84 12.07
C VAL A 265 -3.71 3.81 12.60
N GLY A 266 -3.93 4.88 11.84
CA GLY A 266 -4.98 5.86 12.09
C GLY A 266 -6.24 5.60 11.26
N LEU A 267 -7.36 6.18 11.70
CA LEU A 267 -8.61 6.20 10.93
C LEU A 267 -8.93 7.62 10.46
N TYR A 268 -9.37 7.72 9.21
CA TYR A 268 -9.85 8.94 8.59
C TYR A 268 -11.32 8.77 8.21
N ALA A 269 -12.20 9.57 8.80
CA ALA A 269 -13.62 9.57 8.52
C ALA A 269 -13.99 10.72 7.58
N PHE A 270 -14.63 10.38 6.46
CA PHE A 270 -15.31 11.32 5.58
C PHE A 270 -16.80 11.26 5.87
N VAL A 271 -17.39 12.40 6.22
CA VAL A 271 -18.78 12.50 6.67
C VAL A 271 -19.54 13.37 5.69
N GLU A 272 -20.58 12.82 5.09
CA GLU A 272 -21.44 13.53 4.14
C GLU A 272 -22.48 14.38 4.90
N ALA A 273 -22.31 15.70 4.89
CA ALA A 273 -23.23 16.65 5.52
C ALA A 273 -23.02 18.07 4.97
N ASP A 274 -24.02 18.95 5.13
CA ASP A 274 -23.96 20.32 4.60
C ASP A 274 -23.12 21.27 5.47
N GLN A 275 -23.01 20.98 6.76
CA GLN A 275 -22.46 21.89 7.77
C GLN A 275 -21.09 21.41 8.25
N THR A 276 -20.04 22.12 7.86
CA THR A 276 -18.66 21.82 8.28
C THR A 276 -18.45 21.92 9.80
N ALA A 277 -19.23 22.75 10.50
CA ALA A 277 -19.24 22.87 11.96
C ALA A 277 -19.60 21.55 12.68
N LEU A 278 -20.22 20.60 11.98
CA LEU A 278 -20.58 19.29 12.50
C LEU A 278 -19.34 18.47 12.93
N GLU A 279 -18.17 18.75 12.36
CA GLU A 279 -16.91 18.07 12.67
C GLU A 279 -16.57 18.10 14.17
N VAL A 280 -16.68 19.26 14.82
CA VAL A 280 -16.35 19.44 16.24
C VAL A 280 -17.33 18.67 17.12
N ARG A 281 -18.62 18.73 16.76
CA ARG A 281 -19.68 18.02 17.48
C ARG A 281 -19.50 16.51 17.40
N LEU A 282 -19.31 15.96 16.19
CA LEU A 282 -19.08 14.53 15.99
C LEU A 282 -17.85 14.02 16.75
N ARG A 283 -16.78 14.82 16.80
CA ARG A 283 -15.58 14.46 17.56
C ARG A 283 -15.89 14.32 19.06
N SER A 284 -16.63 15.28 19.63
CA SER A 284 -17.03 15.25 21.03
C SER A 284 -17.99 14.10 21.33
N ASP A 285 -18.98 13.88 20.47
CA ASP A 285 -19.97 12.79 20.63
C ASP A 285 -19.28 11.42 20.62
N LEU A 286 -18.36 11.19 19.67
CA LEU A 286 -17.60 9.94 19.59
C LEU A 286 -16.67 9.73 20.79
N ALA A 287 -16.06 10.80 21.32
CA ALA A 287 -15.23 10.71 22.52
C ALA A 287 -16.07 10.39 23.77
N ALA A 288 -17.32 10.88 23.84
CA ALA A 288 -18.23 10.63 24.95
C ALA A 288 -18.90 9.25 24.90
N ALA A 289 -19.05 8.64 23.71
CA ALA A 289 -19.81 7.41 23.49
C ALA A 289 -19.25 6.14 24.17
N LYS A 290 -18.16 6.22 24.96
CA LYS A 290 -17.47 5.08 25.62
C LYS A 290 -17.22 3.89 24.68
N GLY A 291 -17.05 4.18 23.38
CA GLY A 291 -16.82 3.20 22.32
C GLY A 291 -15.35 3.09 21.91
N PRO A 292 -15.06 2.57 20.71
CA PRO A 292 -13.72 2.58 20.15
C PRO A 292 -13.14 4.00 20.07
N LYS A 293 -11.82 4.13 20.12
CA LYS A 293 -11.15 5.42 20.01
C LYS A 293 -11.58 6.14 18.72
N PRO A 294 -11.97 7.43 18.77
CA PRO A 294 -12.39 8.18 17.59
C PRO A 294 -11.35 8.20 16.47
N PRO A 295 -11.78 8.44 15.21
CA PRO A 295 -10.87 8.67 14.10
C PRO A 295 -9.92 9.85 14.38
N GLU A 296 -8.66 9.71 13.96
CA GLU A 296 -7.66 10.78 14.05
C GLU A 296 -8.07 12.01 13.22
N HIS A 297 -8.75 11.76 12.10
CA HIS A 297 -9.32 12.79 11.24
C HIS A 297 -10.80 12.54 10.99
N ILE A 298 -11.59 13.60 11.09
CA ILE A 298 -12.98 13.66 10.64
C ILE A 298 -13.03 14.84 9.67
N GLN A 299 -13.48 14.62 8.44
CA GLN A 299 -13.66 15.66 7.43
C GLN A 299 -15.11 15.62 6.97
N VAL A 300 -15.82 16.71 7.19
CA VAL A 300 -17.16 16.89 6.63
C VAL A 300 -17.03 17.30 5.17
N VAL A 301 -17.74 16.60 4.29
CA VAL A 301 -17.77 16.84 2.85
C VAL A 301 -19.22 17.00 2.40
N GLN A 302 -19.46 17.80 1.37
CA GLN A 302 -20.81 18.01 0.83
C GLN A 302 -21.41 16.71 0.27
N ALA A 303 -20.58 15.89 -0.39
CA ALA A 303 -20.96 14.63 -1.00
C ALA A 303 -19.76 13.67 -0.98
N LEU A 304 -20.01 12.37 -0.78
CA LEU A 304 -18.97 11.34 -0.97
C LEU A 304 -18.83 11.01 -2.47
N PRO A 305 -17.61 10.76 -2.97
CA PRO A 305 -17.44 10.26 -4.34
C PRO A 305 -18.08 8.86 -4.43
N ARG A 306 -18.89 8.60 -5.46
CA ARG A 306 -19.61 7.33 -5.62
C ARG A 306 -19.31 6.67 -6.97
N ASP A 307 -19.35 5.34 -7.00
CA ASP A 307 -19.26 4.58 -8.24
C ASP A 307 -20.61 4.53 -8.97
N ALA A 308 -20.66 3.89 -10.14
CA ALA A 308 -21.90 3.75 -10.92
C ALA A 308 -23.00 2.96 -10.18
N SER A 309 -22.68 2.25 -9.09
CA SER A 309 -23.63 1.55 -8.23
C SER A 309 -24.08 2.38 -7.02
N GLY A 310 -23.62 3.64 -6.90
CA GLY A 310 -23.93 4.54 -5.79
C GLY A 310 -23.12 4.29 -4.52
N LYS A 311 -22.15 3.36 -4.54
CA LYS A 311 -21.31 3.07 -3.38
C LYS A 311 -20.16 4.07 -3.26
N PRO A 312 -19.77 4.49 -2.04
CA PRO A 312 -18.62 5.35 -1.85
C PRO A 312 -17.35 4.75 -2.47
N ARG A 313 -16.63 5.56 -3.26
CA ARG A 313 -15.33 5.26 -3.86
C ARG A 313 -14.24 5.35 -2.80
N THR A 314 -14.21 4.35 -1.93
CA THR A 314 -13.22 4.27 -0.83
C THR A 314 -11.78 4.26 -1.35
N GLU A 315 -11.54 3.82 -2.59
CA GLU A 315 -10.21 3.89 -3.19
C GLU A 315 -9.67 5.33 -3.34
N ILE A 316 -10.53 6.31 -3.67
CA ILE A 316 -10.10 7.72 -3.74
C ILE A 316 -9.88 8.26 -2.33
N LEU A 317 -10.83 8.00 -1.43
CA LEU A 317 -10.75 8.45 -0.03
C LEU A 317 -9.50 7.93 0.67
N GLN A 318 -9.08 6.70 0.34
CA GLN A 318 -7.84 6.09 0.80
C GLN A 318 -6.60 6.84 0.30
N LEU A 319 -6.58 7.28 -0.97
CA LEU A 319 -5.49 8.09 -1.52
C LEU A 319 -5.44 9.49 -0.89
N VAL A 320 -6.61 10.10 -0.62
CA VAL A 320 -6.70 11.37 0.13
C VAL A 320 -6.15 11.19 1.54
N ALA A 321 -6.58 10.16 2.27
CA ALA A 321 -6.15 9.88 3.64
C ALA A 321 -4.65 9.56 3.75
N THR A 322 -4.06 8.94 2.72
CA THR A 322 -2.62 8.66 2.64
C THR A 322 -1.80 9.78 1.99
N ASN A 323 -2.43 10.91 1.64
CA ASN A 323 -1.82 12.08 1.00
C ASN A 323 -1.05 11.72 -0.30
N GLN A 324 -1.55 10.76 -1.07
CA GLN A 324 -1.01 10.35 -2.37
C GLN A 324 -1.85 10.95 -3.50
N LEU A 325 -1.88 12.28 -3.58
CA LEU A 325 -2.81 13.00 -4.45
C LEU A 325 -2.45 12.88 -5.94
N ASP A 326 -1.17 12.75 -6.23
CA ASP A 326 -0.61 12.52 -7.57
C ASP A 326 -1.11 11.20 -8.20
N LEU A 327 -1.55 10.25 -7.38
CA LEU A 327 -2.13 8.98 -7.80
C LEU A 327 -3.65 9.06 -8.04
N ILE A 328 -4.30 10.15 -7.62
CA ILE A 328 -5.74 10.36 -7.82
C ILE A 328 -6.00 10.86 -9.25
N GLU A 329 -5.11 11.70 -9.79
CA GLU A 329 -5.28 12.33 -11.10
C GLU A 329 -5.57 11.32 -12.24
N PRO A 330 -4.86 10.18 -12.37
CA PRO A 330 -5.19 9.16 -13.37
C PRO A 330 -6.58 8.51 -13.19
N MET A 331 -7.16 8.62 -12.00
CA MET A 331 -8.47 8.05 -11.66
C MET A 331 -9.63 9.04 -11.89
N MET A 332 -9.32 10.30 -12.28
CA MET A 332 -10.29 11.37 -12.54
C MET A 332 -10.68 11.38 -14.03
N THR A 333 -11.67 10.55 -14.36
CA THR A 333 -12.07 10.28 -15.74
C THR A 333 -12.85 11.40 -16.43
N SER A 334 -13.39 12.38 -15.68
CA SER A 334 -14.16 13.50 -16.23
C SER A 334 -13.85 14.84 -15.57
N ALA A 335 -14.15 15.95 -16.24
CA ALA A 335 -14.01 17.30 -15.67
C ALA A 335 -14.93 17.52 -14.45
N ALA A 336 -16.11 16.88 -14.45
CA ALA A 336 -17.02 16.90 -13.31
C ALA A 336 -16.42 16.17 -12.10
N ASP A 337 -15.79 15.01 -12.28
CA ASP A 337 -15.08 14.31 -11.21
C ASP A 337 -13.95 15.16 -10.63
N ARG A 338 -13.25 15.93 -11.49
CA ARG A 338 -12.18 16.84 -11.07
C ARG A 338 -12.69 17.97 -10.21
N ALA A 339 -13.75 18.65 -10.66
CA ALA A 339 -14.38 19.72 -9.90
C ALA A 339 -14.92 19.20 -8.56
N PHE A 340 -15.56 18.04 -8.56
CA PHE A 340 -16.11 17.41 -7.36
C PHE A 340 -15.04 17.08 -6.31
N LEU A 341 -13.93 16.46 -6.73
CA LEU A 341 -12.88 16.04 -5.80
C LEU A 341 -12.04 17.21 -5.29
N LYS A 342 -11.97 18.33 -6.03
CA LYS A 342 -11.19 19.50 -5.67
C LYS A 342 -11.46 19.95 -4.22
N ASP A 343 -12.73 20.08 -3.83
CA ASP A 343 -13.12 20.55 -2.50
C ASP A 343 -12.67 19.58 -1.40
N ILE A 344 -12.77 18.27 -1.65
CA ILE A 344 -12.31 17.22 -0.72
C ILE A 344 -10.78 17.29 -0.56
N LEU A 345 -10.06 17.53 -1.66
CA LEU A 345 -8.60 17.61 -1.68
C LEU A 345 -8.09 18.87 -0.97
N GLU A 346 -8.74 20.02 -1.17
CA GLU A 346 -8.35 21.29 -0.57
C GLU A 346 -8.64 21.32 0.94
N SER A 347 -9.73 20.69 1.39
CA SER A 347 -10.15 20.64 2.79
C SER A 347 -9.61 19.44 3.60
N ARG A 348 -8.69 18.65 3.03
CA ARG A 348 -8.09 17.48 3.70
C ARG A 348 -7.36 17.87 5.00
N LYS A 349 -7.37 16.97 5.98
CA LYS A 349 -6.93 17.24 7.37
C LYS A 349 -5.51 16.72 7.68
N ASN A 350 -4.90 15.99 6.76
CA ASN A 350 -3.56 15.42 6.87
C ASN A 350 -2.45 16.33 6.30
N LEU A 351 -2.67 17.65 6.28
CA LEU A 351 -1.73 18.65 5.75
C LEU A 351 -0.39 18.74 6.50
N ARG A 352 -0.19 18.01 7.61
CA ARG A 352 1.09 18.01 8.33
C ARG A 352 2.25 17.40 7.52
N ASP A 353 1.97 16.61 6.48
CA ASP A 353 3.00 16.12 5.55
C ASP A 353 3.34 17.13 4.43
N ARG A 354 2.75 18.35 4.45
CA ARG A 354 2.91 19.40 3.42
C ARG A 354 4.21 20.21 3.56
N PHE A 355 4.78 20.33 4.77
CA PHE A 355 5.85 21.29 5.05
C PHE A 355 7.22 20.98 4.40
N ASN A 356 7.39 19.83 3.73
CA ASN A 356 8.65 19.48 3.05
C ASN A 356 8.60 19.63 1.52
N PHE A 357 7.45 19.99 0.92
CA PHE A 357 7.35 20.17 -0.53
C PHE A 357 7.48 21.64 -0.97
N GLU A 358 6.93 22.61 -0.24
CA GLU A 358 6.92 24.02 -0.66
C GLU A 358 8.22 24.79 -0.33
N THR A 359 9.08 24.28 0.57
CA THR A 359 10.34 24.96 0.95
C THR A 359 11.47 24.81 -0.06
N ALA A 360 11.34 23.96 -1.09
CA ALA A 360 12.35 23.80 -2.13
C ALA A 360 12.15 24.74 -3.33
N ASP A 361 10.92 25.17 -3.62
CA ASP A 361 10.63 26.04 -4.77
C ASP A 361 10.85 27.54 -4.48
N LEU A 362 11.02 27.93 -3.20
CA LEU A 362 11.31 29.29 -2.79
C LEU A 362 12.82 29.63 -2.71
N ASN A 363 13.70 28.65 -2.93
CA ASN A 363 15.16 28.85 -2.92
C ASN A 363 15.81 28.66 -4.30
N SER A 364 15.08 28.94 -5.39
CA SER A 364 15.73 29.29 -6.66
C SER A 364 16.09 30.77 -6.61
N PRO A 365 17.38 31.17 -6.57
CA PRO A 365 17.72 32.56 -6.73
C PRO A 365 17.27 33.02 -8.13
N SER A 366 16.39 34.01 -8.14
CA SER A 366 16.17 34.82 -9.33
C SER A 366 17.40 35.68 -9.53
N SER A 367 18.33 35.22 -10.37
CA SER A 367 19.20 35.97 -11.30
C SER A 367 20.35 35.09 -11.77
#